data_AF-A0A8S2PFA4-F1
#
_entry.id   AF-A0A8S2PFA4-F1
#
_cell.length_a   1.000
_cell.length_b   1.000
_cell.length_c   1.000
_cell.angle_alpha   90.00
_cell.angle_beta   90.00
_cell.angle_gamma   90.00
#
_symmetry.space_group_name_H-M   'P 1'
#
loop_
_entity.id
_entity.type
_entity.pdbx_description
1 polymer ?
#
loop_
_entity_poly.entity_id
_entity_poly.type
_entity_poly.pdbx_seq_one_letter_code
_entity_poly.pdbx_strand_id
1 'polypeptide(L)'
;MALDRAVKDKIFYKQDSEQEKAAREWIEAVTGERFPTDDYEEALHDGIMLCKLMNKLKPGSVPKIHTQGCPIKLRENIGLF
;
A
#
# COMPACT_ATOMS: atom_id res chain seq x y z
N MET A 1 22.53 -23.92 -10.21
CA MET A 1 21.45 -22.92 -10.40
C MET A 1 21.89 -21.63 -9.73
N ALA A 2 22.50 -20.73 -10.52
CA ALA A 2 23.22 -19.54 -10.05
C ALA A 2 22.60 -18.24 -10.56
N LEU A 3 21.30 -18.27 -10.91
CA LEU A 3 20.59 -17.12 -11.50
C LEU A 3 19.55 -16.49 -10.56
N ASP A 4 19.29 -17.10 -9.41
CA ASP A 4 18.22 -16.68 -8.49
C ASP A 4 18.68 -15.76 -7.35
N ARG A 5 20.00 -15.55 -7.21
CA ARG A 5 20.60 -14.83 -6.07
C ARG A 5 20.84 -13.34 -6.36
N ALA A 6 21.14 -12.98 -7.61
CA ALA A 6 21.37 -11.58 -8.01
C ALA A 6 20.08 -10.77 -8.25
N VAL A 7 18.93 -11.45 -8.38
CA VAL A 7 17.63 -10.80 -8.57
C VAL A 7 16.99 -10.42 -7.22
N LYS A 8 17.29 -11.16 -6.14
CA LYS A 8 16.74 -10.89 -4.81
C LYS A 8 17.36 -9.65 -4.14
N ASP A 9 18.65 -9.40 -4.34
CA ASP A 9 19.32 -8.20 -3.80
C ASP A 9 18.86 -6.89 -4.45
N LYS A 10 18.49 -6.91 -5.74
CA LYS A 10 18.04 -5.69 -6.44
C LYS A 10 16.63 -5.24 -6.08
N ILE A 11 15.81 -6.13 -5.54
CA ILE A 11 14.42 -5.82 -5.13
C ILE A 11 14.38 -5.35 -3.66
N PHE A 12 15.34 -5.77 -2.82
CA PHE A 12 15.38 -5.44 -1.39
C PHE A 12 16.27 -4.23 -1.03
N TYR A 13 17.24 -3.84 -1.86
CA TYR A 13 18.21 -2.79 -1.50
C TYR A 13 17.70 -1.35 -1.71
N LYS A 14 16.44 -1.17 -2.10
CA LYS A 14 15.81 0.14 -2.25
C LYS A 14 14.49 0.21 -1.49
N GLN A 15 14.51 -0.15 -0.21
CA GLN A 15 13.68 0.61 0.73
C GLN A 15 14.39 1.96 0.92
N ASP A 16 14.38 2.78 -0.14
CA ASP A 16 14.80 4.16 -0.04
C ASP A 16 13.75 4.83 0.84
N SER A 17 14.10 5.15 2.08
CA SER A 17 13.21 5.87 3.01
C SER A 17 12.64 7.15 2.37
N GLU A 18 13.34 7.73 1.39
CA GLU A 18 12.86 8.81 0.54
C GLU A 18 11.67 8.41 -0.36
N GLN A 19 11.67 7.21 -0.93
CA GLN A 19 10.55 6.70 -1.72
C GLN A 19 9.33 6.43 -0.85
N GLU A 20 9.51 5.92 0.37
CA GLU A 20 8.41 5.71 1.31
C GLU A 20 7.77 7.05 1.71
N LYS A 21 8.60 8.07 2.01
CA LYS A 21 8.12 9.43 2.26
C LYS A 21 7.40 10.03 1.07
N ALA A 22 8.02 9.98 -0.11
CA ALA A 22 7.43 10.51 -1.33
C ALA A 22 6.11 9.79 -1.69
N ALA A 23 6.05 8.47 -1.50
CA ALA A 23 4.84 7.69 -1.71
C ALA A 23 3.77 8.03 -0.67
N ARG A 24 4.13 8.18 0.61
CA ARG A 24 3.22 8.65 1.66
C ARG A 24 2.64 10.01 1.29
N GLU A 25 3.48 11.00 1.03
CA GLU A 25 3.04 12.36 0.67
C GLU A 25 2.15 12.35 -0.58
N TRP A 26 2.50 11.55 -1.59
CA TRP A 26 1.68 11.41 -2.79
C TRP A 26 0.32 10.77 -2.50
N ILE A 27 0.28 9.69 -1.72
CA ILE A 27 -0.98 9.02 -1.34
C ILE A 27 -1.84 9.97 -0.51
N GLU A 28 -1.27 10.71 0.43
CA GLU A 28 -1.98 11.71 1.23
C GLU A 28 -2.50 12.87 0.35
N ALA A 29 -1.72 13.32 -0.64
CA ALA A 29 -2.12 14.36 -1.56
C ALA A 29 -3.28 13.92 -2.48
N VAL A 30 -3.26 12.67 -2.96
CA VAL A 30 -4.31 12.13 -3.85
C VAL A 30 -5.59 11.78 -3.06
N THR A 31 -5.45 11.14 -1.90
CA THR A 31 -6.60 10.73 -1.09
C THR A 31 -7.21 11.90 -0.31
N GLY A 32 -6.38 12.87 0.09
CA GLY A 32 -6.71 13.95 1.01
C GLY A 32 -6.80 13.49 2.47
N GLU A 33 -6.38 12.26 2.77
CA GLU A 33 -6.40 11.66 4.10
C GLU A 33 -4.98 11.34 4.56
N ARG A 34 -4.70 11.50 5.85
CA ARG A 34 -3.42 11.12 6.43
C ARG A 34 -3.34 9.65 6.76
N PHE A 35 -2.12 9.10 6.73
CA PHE A 35 -1.88 7.73 7.17
C PHE A 35 -2.27 7.56 8.65
N PRO A 36 -2.95 6.47 9.02
CA PRO A 36 -3.39 6.24 10.40
C PRO A 36 -2.25 5.92 11.36
N THR A 37 -1.16 5.34 10.85
CA THR A 37 0.03 4.95 11.61
C THR A 37 1.27 5.65 11.04
N ASP A 38 2.25 5.96 11.90
CA ASP A 38 3.55 6.47 11.49
C ASP A 38 4.37 5.43 10.69
N ASP A 39 4.11 4.15 10.93
CA ASP A 39 4.65 3.03 10.16
C ASP A 39 4.00 2.92 8.77
N TYR A 40 4.81 3.11 7.72
CA TYR A 40 4.37 3.02 6.32
C TYR A 40 3.92 1.60 5.95
N GLU A 41 4.69 0.59 6.37
CA GLU A 41 4.38 -0.81 6.12
C GLU A 41 3.06 -1.21 6.78
N GLU A 42 2.88 -0.90 8.07
CA GLU A 42 1.66 -1.26 8.80
C GLU A 42 0.42 -0.62 8.18
N ALA A 43 0.50 0.66 7.81
CA ALA A 43 -0.64 1.37 7.26
C ALA A 43 -1.03 0.93 5.83
N LEU A 44 -0.12 0.32 5.07
CA LEU A 44 -0.43 -0.30 3.77
C LEU A 44 -0.79 -1.79 3.89
N HIS A 45 -0.41 -2.43 4.98
CA HIS A 45 -0.62 -3.85 5.21
C HIS A 45 -2.11 -4.25 5.27
N ASP A 46 -2.98 -3.33 5.69
CA ASP A 46 -4.43 -3.55 5.69
C ASP A 46 -5.09 -3.29 4.32
N GLY A 47 -4.35 -2.79 3.33
CA GLY A 47 -4.84 -2.48 1.97
C GLY A 47 -5.89 -1.38 1.86
N ILE A 48 -6.40 -0.84 2.99
CA ILE A 48 -7.45 0.18 3.03
C ILE A 48 -7.00 1.45 2.27
N MET A 49 -5.78 1.93 2.53
CA MET A 49 -5.27 3.14 1.87
C MET A 49 -5.08 2.94 0.37
N LEU A 50 -4.66 1.75 -0.07
CA LEU A 50 -4.52 1.43 -1.49
C LEU A 50 -5.89 1.44 -2.19
N CYS A 51 -6.91 0.85 -1.58
CA CYS A 51 -8.26 0.87 -2.14
C CYS A 51 -8.85 2.29 -2.20
N LYS A 52 -8.61 3.12 -1.17
CA LYS A 52 -9.04 4.52 -1.15
C LYS A 52 -8.35 5.33 -2.24
N LEU A 53 -7.04 5.16 -2.38
CA LEU A 53 -6.23 5.76 -3.44
C LEU A 53 -6.79 5.39 -4.82
N MET A 54 -7.03 4.10 -5.05
CA MET A 54 -7.52 3.63 -6.33
C MET A 54 -8.91 4.18 -6.66
N ASN A 55 -9.81 4.25 -5.68
CA ASN A 55 -11.12 4.88 -5.84
C ASN A 55 -11.05 6.39 -6.09
N LYS A 56 -10.01 7.08 -5.60
CA LYS A 56 -9.78 8.51 -5.88
C LYS A 56 -9.29 8.73 -7.31
N LEU A 57 -8.41 7.86 -7.79
CA LEU A 57 -7.91 7.90 -9.16
C LEU A 57 -8.99 7.51 -10.17
N LYS A 58 -9.76 6.46 -9.87
CA LYS A 58 -10.85 5.97 -10.71
C LYS A 58 -12.03 5.60 -9.82
N PRO A 59 -13.08 6.45 -9.77
CA PRO A 59 -14.24 6.21 -8.93
C PRO A 59 -14.92 4.90 -9.33
N GLY A 60 -15.16 4.04 -8.32
CA GLY A 60 -15.80 2.73 -8.52
C GLY A 60 -14.85 1.58 -8.84
N SER A 61 -13.52 1.77 -8.72
CA SER A 61 -12.55 0.67 -8.91
C SER A 61 -12.64 -0.38 -7.81
N VAL A 62 -12.75 0.06 -6.55
CA VAL A 62 -12.94 -0.82 -5.40
C VAL A 62 -14.34 -0.59 -4.83
N PRO A 63 -15.33 -1.45 -5.14
CA PRO A 63 -16.71 -1.24 -4.72
C PRO A 63 -16.92 -1.42 -3.21
N LYS A 64 -16.05 -2.19 -2.54
CA LYS A 64 -16.15 -2.47 -1.11
C LYS A 64 -14.77 -2.49 -0.47
N ILE A 65 -14.54 -1.57 0.46
CA ILE A 65 -13.31 -1.51 1.25
C ILE A 65 -13.63 -2.06 2.64
N HIS A 66 -12.87 -3.05 3.08
CA HIS A 66 -12.97 -3.58 4.43
C HIS A 66 -12.15 -2.69 5.36
N THR A 67 -12.82 -1.78 6.08
CA THR A 67 -12.15 -0.87 7.04
C THR A 67 -12.12 -1.40 8.47
N GLN A 68 -12.86 -2.49 8.75
CA GLN A 68 -12.99 -3.09 10.08
C GLN A 68 -13.13 -4.61 9.96
N GLY A 69 -12.54 -5.35 10.90
CA GLY A 69 -12.64 -6.81 10.96
C GLY A 69 -11.34 -7.48 11.36
N CYS A 70 -11.27 -8.80 11.22
CA CYS A 70 -10.04 -9.55 11.45
C CYS A 70 -8.97 -9.14 10.42
N PRO A 71 -7.66 -9.16 10.79
CA PRO A 71 -6.56 -8.81 9.89
C PRO A 71 -6.58 -9.54 8.53
N ILE A 72 -7.13 -10.76 8.51
CA ILE A 72 -7.32 -11.56 7.30
C ILE A 72 -8.27 -10.86 6.31
N LYS A 73 -9.39 -10.31 6.80
CA LYS A 73 -10.37 -9.59 5.96
C LYS A 73 -9.83 -8.26 5.47
N LEU A 74 -8.97 -7.61 6.26
CA LEU A 74 -8.31 -6.37 5.85
C LEU A 74 -7.34 -6.65 4.70
N ARG A 75 -6.53 -7.70 4.79
CA ARG A 75 -5.64 -8.12 3.69
C ARG A 75 -6.37 -8.44 2.38
N GLU A 76 -7.65 -8.85 2.40
CA GLU A 76 -8.41 -9.05 1.15
C GLU A 76 -8.52 -7.77 0.31
N ASN A 77 -8.44 -6.59 0.94
CA ASN A 77 -8.38 -5.30 0.23
C ASN A 77 -7.20 -5.23 -0.75
N ILE A 78 -6.06 -5.85 -0.43
CA ILE A 78 -4.87 -5.86 -1.30
C ILE A 78 -5.16 -6.61 -2.62
N GLY A 79 -6.02 -7.63 -2.59
CA GLY A 79 -6.44 -8.33 -3.82
C GLY A 79 -7.48 -7.58 -4.64
N LEU A 80 -8.08 -6.52 -4.10
CA LEU A 80 -9.14 -5.75 -4.74
C LEU A 80 -8.65 -4.46 -5.41
N PHE A 81 -7.44 -3.98 -5.08
CA PHE A 81 -6.87 -2.76 -5.66
C PHE A 81 -6.19 -2.99 -7.01
#